data_AF-A0A5J6VTR1-F1
#
_entry.id   AF-A0A5J6VTR1-F1
#
_cell.length_a   1.000
_cell.length_b   1.000
_cell.length_c   1.000
_cell.angle_alpha   90.00
_cell.angle_beta   90.00
_cell.angle_gamma   90.00
#
_symmetry.space_group_name_H-M   'P 1'
#
loop_
_entity.id
_entity.type
_entity.pdbx_description
1 polymer ?
#
loop_
_entity_poly.entity_id
_entity_poly.type
_entity_poly.pdbx_seq_one_letter_code
_entity_poly.pdbx_strand_id
1 'polypeptide(L)'
;MVKSQQQSRLRRLLVVESARIMADEGVVDFRVAKEKAARRLGAGGDAQQDWPSNAEIEEELQSRLQLFHGQAHEAELRLLREQAAQAMQWLAEFRPRLTGPVLTGTATRHVPVTLHLFVDTPESVIFFLMDQKVAYEEVWQRLHYGDAPARDYPCLKLNFAGADLRLVLFDLDEDRRSPASPVDGRPLRRATLAQLQKLLVESVPNPV
;
A
#
# COMPACT_ATOMS: atom_id res chain seq x y z
N MET A 1 5.77 -36.72 12.64
CA MET A 1 6.84 -35.70 12.51
C MET A 1 7.06 -35.23 11.06
N VAL A 2 7.05 -36.10 10.04
CA VAL A 2 7.31 -35.72 8.62
C VAL A 2 6.28 -34.75 8.01
N LYS A 3 4.98 -34.90 8.30
CA LYS A 3 3.92 -34.01 7.76
C LYS A 3 4.09 -32.54 8.19
N SER A 4 4.45 -32.28 9.45
CA SER A 4 4.65 -30.93 9.98
C SER A 4 5.86 -30.22 9.35
N GLN A 5 6.93 -30.95 9.03
CA GLN A 5 8.10 -30.40 8.33
C GLN A 5 7.80 -30.08 6.86
N GLN A 6 7.03 -30.93 6.17
CA GLN A 6 6.60 -30.68 4.79
C GLN A 6 5.67 -29.46 4.71
N GLN A 7 4.76 -29.30 5.66
CA GLN A 7 3.84 -28.16 5.78
C GLN A 7 4.60 -26.85 6.05
N SER A 8 5.56 -26.86 6.98
CA SER A 8 6.45 -25.72 7.26
C SER A 8 7.28 -25.31 6.02
N ARG A 9 7.80 -26.28 5.26
CA ARG A 9 8.54 -26.04 4.03
C ARG A 9 7.66 -25.42 2.94
N LEU A 10 6.45 -25.94 2.74
CA LEU A 10 5.51 -25.41 1.75
C LEU A 10 5.11 -23.96 2.09
N ARG A 11 4.80 -23.68 3.36
CA ARG A 11 4.49 -22.31 3.83
C ARG A 11 5.63 -21.35 3.52
N ARG A 12 6.89 -21.73 3.81
CA ARG A 12 8.05 -20.89 3.48
C ARG A 12 8.19 -20.63 1.98
N LEU A 13 7.96 -21.64 1.14
CA LEU A 13 7.97 -21.46 -0.31
C LEU A 13 6.86 -20.51 -0.79
N LEU A 14 5.67 -20.60 -0.19
CA LEU A 14 4.57 -19.69 -0.48
C LEU A 14 4.89 -18.25 -0.08
N VAL A 15 5.54 -18.03 1.08
CA VAL A 15 6.00 -16.70 1.51
C VAL A 15 6.96 -16.09 0.47
N VAL A 16 8.02 -16.83 0.13
CA VAL A 16 9.05 -16.38 -0.81
C VAL A 16 8.48 -16.10 -2.20
N GLU A 17 7.66 -17.01 -2.74
CA GLU A 17 7.07 -16.82 -4.07
C GLU A 17 6.02 -15.69 -4.08
N SER A 18 5.23 -15.53 -3.00
CA SER A 18 4.28 -14.40 -2.89
C SER A 18 5.03 -13.06 -2.87
N ALA A 19 6.06 -12.93 -2.04
CA ALA A 19 6.89 -11.72 -1.98
C ALA A 19 7.55 -11.43 -3.32
N ARG A 20 8.04 -12.45 -4.03
CA ARG A 20 8.57 -12.32 -5.38
C ARG A 20 7.54 -11.81 -6.38
N ILE A 21 6.33 -12.36 -6.37
CA ILE A 21 5.23 -11.91 -7.24
C ILE A 21 4.91 -10.43 -6.97
N MET A 22 4.90 -10.00 -5.70
CA MET A 22 4.65 -8.61 -5.35
C MET A 22 5.77 -7.68 -5.84
N ALA A 23 7.03 -8.06 -5.63
CA ALA A 23 8.19 -7.27 -6.06
C ALA A 23 8.33 -7.19 -7.58
N ASP A 24 8.32 -8.35 -8.25
CA ASP A 24 8.69 -8.47 -9.67
C ASP A 24 7.50 -8.14 -10.59
N GLU A 25 6.26 -8.47 -10.19
CA GLU A 25 5.06 -8.26 -11.03
C GLU A 25 4.20 -7.08 -10.56
N GLY A 26 4.59 -6.36 -9.51
CA GLY A 26 3.86 -5.21 -9.00
C GLY A 26 2.48 -5.54 -8.43
N VAL A 27 2.26 -6.77 -7.97
CA VAL A 27 0.98 -7.17 -7.35
C VAL A 27 0.87 -6.55 -5.96
N VAL A 28 -0.14 -5.72 -5.74
CA VAL A 28 -0.38 -5.05 -4.45
C VAL A 28 -1.26 -5.87 -3.50
N ASP A 29 -2.18 -6.68 -4.05
CA ASP A 29 -3.11 -7.49 -3.26
C ASP A 29 -2.45 -8.81 -2.81
N PHE A 30 -2.25 -8.97 -1.51
CA PHE A 30 -1.68 -10.17 -0.90
C PHE A 30 -2.44 -11.46 -1.24
N ARG A 31 -3.77 -11.42 -1.35
CA ARG A 31 -4.56 -12.60 -1.72
C ARG A 31 -4.25 -13.02 -3.16
N VAL A 32 -4.18 -12.06 -4.07
CA VAL A 32 -3.81 -12.32 -5.48
C VAL A 32 -2.39 -12.87 -5.57
N ALA A 33 -1.45 -12.35 -4.78
CA ALA A 33 -0.09 -12.86 -4.70
C ALA A 33 -0.04 -14.32 -4.21
N LYS A 34 -0.77 -14.63 -3.12
CA LYS A 34 -0.87 -16.00 -2.57
C LYS A 34 -1.50 -16.98 -3.55
N GLU A 35 -2.56 -16.58 -4.26
CA GLU A 35 -3.22 -17.42 -5.27
C GLU A 35 -2.30 -17.73 -6.44
N LYS A 36 -1.55 -16.72 -6.93
CA LYS A 36 -0.55 -16.90 -7.98
C LYS A 36 0.60 -17.81 -7.50
N ALA A 37 1.09 -17.61 -6.27
CA ALA A 37 2.16 -18.42 -5.69
C ALA A 37 1.73 -19.89 -5.56
N ALA A 38 0.55 -20.15 -4.99
CA ALA A 38 0.00 -21.50 -4.85
C ALA A 38 -0.15 -22.19 -6.20
N ARG A 39 -0.65 -21.48 -7.22
CA ARG A 39 -0.77 -22.00 -8.59
C ARG A 39 0.58 -22.39 -9.18
N ARG A 40 1.62 -21.55 -9.01
CA ARG A 40 2.97 -21.82 -9.53
C ARG A 40 3.66 -22.99 -8.85
N LEU A 41 3.41 -23.17 -7.56
CA LEU A 41 4.00 -24.25 -6.77
C LEU A 41 3.22 -25.57 -6.88
N GLY A 42 2.17 -25.63 -7.72
CA GLY A 42 1.33 -26.82 -7.86
C GLY A 42 0.50 -27.14 -6.60
N ALA A 43 0.36 -26.18 -5.69
CA ALA A 43 -0.34 -26.31 -4.42
C ALA A 43 -1.82 -25.89 -4.54
N GLY A 44 -2.53 -26.42 -5.55
CA GLY A 44 -3.96 -26.18 -5.75
C GLY A 44 -4.82 -27.09 -4.86
N GLY A 45 -5.82 -26.54 -4.15
CA GLY A 45 -6.68 -27.26 -3.21
C GLY A 45 -6.40 -26.91 -1.75
N ASP A 46 -6.46 -27.89 -0.83
CA ASP A 46 -6.37 -27.78 0.65
C ASP A 46 -5.24 -26.93 1.27
N ALA A 47 -4.31 -26.41 0.47
CA ALA A 47 -3.23 -25.51 0.88
C ALA A 47 -3.70 -24.15 1.43
N GLN A 48 -4.99 -23.80 1.31
CA GLN A 48 -5.52 -22.55 1.86
C GLN A 48 -5.39 -22.46 3.39
N GLN A 49 -5.42 -23.60 4.08
CA GLN A 49 -5.16 -23.69 5.53
C GLN A 49 -3.69 -23.38 5.88
N ASP A 50 -2.79 -23.53 4.91
CA ASP A 50 -1.34 -23.33 5.05
C ASP A 50 -0.87 -21.99 4.47
N TRP A 51 -1.81 -21.14 4.05
CA TRP A 51 -1.45 -19.85 3.49
C TRP A 51 -0.70 -19.01 4.53
N PRO A 52 0.40 -18.38 4.11
CA PRO A 52 1.11 -17.48 4.99
C PRO A 52 0.26 -16.25 5.34
N SER A 53 0.55 -15.69 6.50
CA SER A 53 0.01 -14.41 6.90
C SER A 53 0.55 -13.31 5.98
N ASN A 54 -0.20 -12.23 5.84
CA ASN A 54 0.25 -11.09 5.04
C ASN A 54 1.47 -10.42 5.70
N ALA A 55 1.61 -10.49 7.03
CA ALA A 55 2.79 -10.04 7.76
C ALA A 55 4.06 -10.82 7.36
N GLU A 56 4.02 -12.15 7.28
CA GLU A 56 5.16 -12.97 6.81
C GLU A 56 5.55 -12.61 5.36
N ILE A 57 4.56 -12.35 4.51
CA ILE A 57 4.82 -11.94 3.12
C ILE A 57 5.44 -10.53 3.08
N GLU A 58 4.96 -9.58 3.89
CA GLU A 58 5.52 -8.22 3.92
C GLU A 58 6.97 -8.22 4.43
N GLU A 59 7.28 -9.01 5.46
CA GLU A 59 8.64 -9.14 5.99
C GLU A 59 9.62 -9.72 4.94
N GLU A 60 9.21 -10.77 4.23
CA GLU A 60 10.00 -11.34 3.13
C GLU A 60 10.11 -10.36 1.95
N LEU A 61 9.05 -9.61 1.64
CA LEU A 61 9.06 -8.59 0.59
C LEU A 61 10.06 -7.48 0.91
N GLN A 62 10.06 -6.96 2.15
CA GLN A 62 11.03 -5.96 2.60
C GLN A 62 12.46 -6.50 2.46
N SER A 63 12.70 -7.72 2.95
CA SER A 63 14.01 -8.39 2.86
C SER A 63 14.45 -8.55 1.39
N ARG A 64 13.54 -8.96 0.50
CA ARG A 64 13.80 -9.13 -0.93
C ARG A 64 14.16 -7.80 -1.61
N LEU A 65 13.39 -6.74 -1.35
CA LEU A 65 13.64 -5.42 -1.93
C LEU A 65 15.00 -4.87 -1.50
N GLN A 66 15.37 -5.04 -0.23
CA GLN A 66 16.70 -4.65 0.27
C GLN A 66 17.83 -5.46 -0.38
N LEU A 67 17.70 -6.78 -0.47
CA LEU A 67 18.77 -7.67 -0.95
C LEU A 67 18.98 -7.62 -2.47
N PHE A 68 17.89 -7.53 -3.25
CA PHE A 68 17.95 -7.69 -4.71
C PHE A 68 17.75 -6.38 -5.48
N HIS A 69 17.04 -5.40 -4.91
CA HIS A 69 16.70 -4.16 -5.60
C HIS A 69 17.42 -2.92 -5.02
N GLY A 70 17.98 -3.03 -3.81
CA GLY A 70 18.97 -2.12 -3.21
C GLY A 70 18.77 -0.64 -3.55
N GLN A 71 19.82 -0.02 -4.11
CA GLN A 71 19.84 1.41 -4.45
C GLN A 71 18.77 1.83 -5.47
N ALA A 72 18.40 0.95 -6.41
CA ALA A 72 17.37 1.27 -7.41
C ALA A 72 15.99 1.38 -6.76
N HIS A 73 15.65 0.44 -5.87
CA HIS A 73 14.41 0.50 -5.08
C HIS A 73 14.39 1.70 -4.13
N GLU A 74 15.50 2.00 -3.46
CA GLU A 74 15.59 3.17 -2.58
C GLU A 74 15.36 4.47 -3.36
N ALA A 75 15.94 4.60 -4.55
CA ALA A 75 15.72 5.75 -5.43
C ALA A 75 14.26 5.84 -5.92
N GLU A 76 13.66 4.73 -6.34
CA GLU A 76 12.25 4.68 -6.75
C GLU A 76 11.30 5.03 -5.60
N LEU A 77 11.52 4.45 -4.42
CA LEU A 77 10.73 4.72 -3.23
C LEU A 77 10.87 6.18 -2.80
N ARG A 78 12.08 6.75 -2.87
CA ARG A 78 12.31 8.16 -2.59
C ARG A 78 11.54 9.05 -3.57
N LEU A 79 11.61 8.76 -4.87
CA LEU A 79 10.86 9.49 -5.89
C LEU A 79 9.34 9.44 -5.60
N LEU A 80 8.81 8.26 -5.30
CA LEU A 80 7.39 8.09 -4.93
C LEU A 80 7.02 8.91 -3.68
N ARG A 81 7.91 8.98 -2.68
CA ARG A 81 7.70 9.79 -1.47
C ARG A 81 7.77 11.29 -1.76
N GLU A 82 8.65 11.72 -2.65
CA GLU A 82 8.73 13.12 -3.10
C GLU A 82 7.45 13.52 -3.86
N GLN A 83 6.99 12.68 -4.78
CA GLN A 83 5.72 12.88 -5.49
C GLN A 83 4.52 12.87 -4.53
N ALA A 84 4.50 11.96 -3.57
CA ALA A 84 3.47 11.94 -2.52
C ALA A 84 3.47 13.24 -1.70
N ALA A 85 4.65 13.76 -1.33
CA ALA A 85 4.76 15.02 -0.61
C ALA A 85 4.22 16.20 -1.45
N GLN A 86 4.52 16.23 -2.75
CA GLN A 86 3.98 17.25 -3.66
C GLN A 86 2.46 17.17 -3.78
N ALA A 87 1.90 15.96 -3.92
CA ALA A 87 0.45 15.74 -3.94
C ALA A 87 -0.22 16.15 -2.61
N MET A 88 0.41 15.84 -1.47
CA MET A 88 -0.08 16.25 -0.16
C MET A 88 -0.05 17.77 0.06
N GLN A 89 0.91 18.48 -0.55
CA GLN A 89 0.93 19.95 -0.54
C GLN A 89 -0.16 20.52 -1.44
N TRP A 90 -0.37 19.95 -2.61
CA TRP A 90 -1.41 20.38 -3.54
C TRP A 90 -2.82 20.18 -2.96
N LEU A 91 -3.05 19.06 -2.26
CA LEU A 91 -4.33 18.72 -1.63
C LEU A 91 -4.43 19.17 -0.16
N ALA A 92 -3.61 20.15 0.27
CA ALA A 92 -3.43 20.48 1.69
C ALA A 92 -4.75 20.85 2.41
N GLU A 93 -5.70 21.47 1.71
CA GLU A 93 -7.01 21.82 2.27
C GLU A 93 -7.82 20.61 2.74
N PHE A 94 -7.60 19.43 2.13
CA PHE A 94 -8.30 18.17 2.43
C PHE A 94 -7.55 17.29 3.44
N ARG A 95 -6.57 17.87 4.17
CA ARG A 95 -5.82 17.23 5.27
C ARG A 95 -5.26 15.84 4.91
N PRO A 96 -4.49 15.70 3.82
CA PRO A 96 -4.10 14.41 3.30
C PRO A 96 -3.23 13.62 4.28
N ARG A 97 -3.45 12.31 4.31
CA ARG A 97 -2.62 11.34 5.04
C ARG A 97 -2.10 10.27 4.10
N LEU A 98 -0.79 10.09 4.03
CA LEU A 98 -0.17 9.01 3.27
C LEU A 98 -0.39 7.67 3.97
N THR A 99 -0.71 6.64 3.21
CA THR A 99 -0.89 5.26 3.70
C THR A 99 -0.28 4.23 2.75
N GLY A 100 -0.25 2.97 3.17
CA GLY A 100 0.09 1.84 2.31
C GLY A 100 1.59 1.69 2.01
N PRO A 101 1.95 1.02 0.89
CA PRO A 101 3.32 0.59 0.61
C PRO A 101 4.36 1.72 0.52
N VAL A 102 3.95 2.92 0.09
CA VAL A 102 4.87 4.08 -0.01
C VAL A 102 5.31 4.55 1.38
N LEU A 103 4.41 4.44 2.35
CA LEU A 103 4.72 4.71 3.75
C LEU A 103 5.57 3.60 4.36
N THR A 104 5.20 2.33 4.16
CA THR A 104 5.91 1.19 4.77
C THR A 104 7.25 0.85 4.09
N GLY A 105 7.51 1.40 2.92
CA GLY A 105 8.78 1.24 2.19
C GLY A 105 8.83 0.04 1.24
N THR A 106 7.69 -0.60 1.00
CA THR A 106 7.54 -1.75 0.08
C THR A 106 7.00 -1.37 -1.29
N ALA A 107 6.73 -0.07 -1.54
CA ALA A 107 6.24 0.39 -2.83
C ALA A 107 7.29 0.26 -3.93
N THR A 108 6.88 -0.35 -5.05
CA THR A 108 7.61 -0.32 -6.33
C THR A 108 6.96 0.70 -7.27
N ARG A 109 7.61 1.04 -8.38
CA ARG A 109 7.09 1.97 -9.42
C ARG A 109 5.66 1.71 -9.93
N HIS A 110 5.11 0.51 -9.73
CA HIS A 110 3.76 0.14 -10.20
C HIS A 110 2.68 0.37 -9.14
N VAL A 111 3.07 0.70 -7.91
CA VAL A 111 2.16 0.87 -6.79
C VAL A 111 1.71 2.34 -6.73
N PRO A 112 0.39 2.61 -6.76
CA PRO A 112 -0.10 3.98 -6.66
C PRO A 112 0.13 4.55 -5.25
N VAL A 113 0.36 5.86 -5.19
CA VAL A 113 0.39 6.61 -3.93
C VAL A 113 -1.03 6.71 -3.39
N THR A 114 -1.28 6.11 -2.22
CA THR A 114 -2.61 6.15 -1.60
C THR A 114 -2.68 7.22 -0.53
N LEU A 115 -3.55 8.21 -0.74
CA LEU A 115 -3.83 9.29 0.20
C LEU A 115 -5.24 9.14 0.74
N HIS A 116 -5.38 9.22 2.06
CA HIS A 116 -6.66 9.41 2.70
C HIS A 116 -6.90 10.90 2.88
N LEU A 117 -8.02 11.40 2.36
CA LEU A 117 -8.45 12.78 2.49
C LEU A 117 -9.61 12.86 3.49
N PHE A 118 -9.66 13.94 4.26
CA PHE A 118 -10.73 14.19 5.22
C PHE A 118 -11.45 15.45 4.79
N VAL A 119 -12.71 15.28 4.37
CA VAL A 119 -13.47 16.31 3.69
C VAL A 119 -14.86 16.44 4.28
N ASP A 120 -15.47 17.61 4.11
CA ASP A 120 -16.87 17.82 4.49
C ASP A 120 -17.82 17.07 3.54
N THR A 121 -17.50 17.05 2.25
CA THR A 121 -18.26 16.36 1.21
C THR A 121 -17.30 15.83 0.14
N PRO A 122 -17.51 14.63 -0.43
CA PRO A 122 -16.72 14.14 -1.56
C PRO A 122 -16.68 15.10 -2.76
N GLU A 123 -17.78 15.82 -2.99
CA GLU A 123 -17.97 16.77 -4.08
C GLU A 123 -16.97 17.93 -4.01
N SER A 124 -16.51 18.34 -2.82
CA SER A 124 -15.53 19.42 -2.69
C SER A 124 -14.20 19.07 -3.37
N VAL A 125 -13.79 17.80 -3.29
CA VAL A 125 -12.57 17.32 -3.97
C VAL A 125 -12.79 17.26 -5.47
N ILE A 126 -13.97 16.80 -5.91
CA ILE A 126 -14.31 16.73 -7.32
C ILE A 126 -14.28 18.12 -7.95
N PHE A 127 -14.92 19.12 -7.33
CA PHE A 127 -14.89 20.50 -7.83
C PHE A 127 -13.48 21.08 -7.87
N PHE A 128 -12.66 20.81 -6.85
CA PHE A 128 -11.26 21.20 -6.86
C PHE A 128 -10.49 20.60 -8.04
N LEU A 129 -10.64 19.30 -8.30
CA LEU A 129 -9.99 18.64 -9.44
C LEU A 129 -10.48 19.21 -10.79
N MET A 130 -11.78 19.51 -10.90
CA MET A 130 -12.37 20.11 -12.10
C MET A 130 -11.82 21.52 -12.37
N ASP A 131 -11.73 22.37 -11.35
CA ASP A 131 -11.17 23.73 -11.45
C ASP A 131 -9.70 23.69 -11.91
N GLN A 132 -8.95 22.73 -11.38
CA GLN A 132 -7.56 22.47 -11.75
C GLN A 132 -7.42 21.71 -13.09
N LYS A 133 -8.54 21.36 -13.75
CA LYS A 133 -8.60 20.60 -15.02
C LYS A 133 -7.85 19.26 -14.99
N VAL A 134 -7.90 18.58 -13.85
CA VAL A 134 -7.27 17.28 -13.66
C VAL A 134 -8.27 16.17 -13.96
N ALA A 135 -7.89 15.26 -14.86
CA ALA A 135 -8.71 14.08 -15.17
C ALA A 135 -8.67 13.08 -14.01
N TYR A 136 -9.83 12.50 -13.69
CA TYR A 136 -9.96 11.51 -12.63
C TYR A 136 -10.96 10.41 -13.01
N GLU A 137 -10.82 9.26 -12.36
CA GLU A 137 -11.75 8.12 -12.42
C GLU A 137 -12.38 7.94 -11.04
N GLU A 138 -13.71 7.93 -10.98
CA GLU A 138 -14.46 7.64 -9.76
C GLU A 138 -14.62 6.13 -9.57
N VAL A 139 -14.25 5.66 -8.38
CA VAL A 139 -14.40 4.27 -7.97
C VAL A 139 -14.83 4.20 -6.51
N TRP A 140 -15.19 2.99 -6.07
CA TRP A 140 -15.45 2.70 -4.66
C TRP A 140 -14.30 1.87 -4.07
N GLN A 141 -13.88 2.23 -2.87
CA GLN A 141 -12.88 1.50 -2.11
C GLN A 141 -13.53 0.89 -0.86
N ARG A 142 -13.56 -0.44 -0.81
CA ARG A 142 -14.00 -1.18 0.37
C ARG A 142 -12.88 -1.25 1.40
N LEU A 143 -13.16 -0.85 2.64
CA LEU A 143 -12.23 -0.86 3.77
C LEU A 143 -12.81 -1.63 4.96
N HIS A 144 -11.97 -2.43 5.61
CA HIS A 144 -12.34 -3.26 6.76
C HIS A 144 -11.94 -2.57 8.07
N TYR A 145 -12.64 -2.87 9.16
CA TYR A 145 -12.42 -2.25 10.48
C TYR A 145 -12.36 -3.32 11.58
N GLY A 146 -11.50 -4.33 11.39
CA GLY A 146 -11.42 -5.48 12.30
C GLY A 146 -12.76 -6.20 12.36
N ASP A 147 -13.38 -6.20 13.54
CA ASP A 147 -14.67 -6.86 13.79
C ASP A 147 -15.89 -6.03 13.31
N ALA A 148 -15.70 -4.76 12.96
CA ALA A 148 -16.78 -3.93 12.43
C ALA A 148 -17.02 -4.21 10.94
N PRO A 149 -18.26 -4.03 10.45
CA PRO A 149 -18.59 -4.27 9.05
C PRO A 149 -17.72 -3.40 8.14
N ALA A 150 -17.29 -4.00 7.03
CA ALA A 150 -16.58 -3.28 5.98
C ALA A 150 -17.48 -2.15 5.42
N ARG A 151 -16.84 -1.04 5.06
CA ARG A 151 -17.49 0.16 4.51
C ARG A 151 -16.91 0.49 3.15
N ASP A 152 -17.76 1.01 2.27
CA ASP A 152 -17.35 1.49 0.96
C ASP A 152 -17.17 3.00 1.00
N TYR A 153 -16.04 3.47 0.51
CA TYR A 153 -15.67 4.88 0.47
C TYR A 153 -15.54 5.37 -0.97
N PRO A 154 -15.99 6.59 -1.29
CA PRO A 154 -15.68 7.23 -2.55
C PRO A 154 -14.16 7.31 -2.72
N CYS A 155 -13.70 6.98 -3.91
CA CYS A 155 -12.28 6.96 -4.22
C CYS A 155 -12.05 7.53 -5.62
N LEU A 156 -11.06 8.41 -5.73
CA LEU A 156 -10.68 9.02 -7.00
C LEU A 156 -9.30 8.51 -7.39
N LYS A 157 -9.16 8.02 -8.63
CA LYS A 157 -7.86 7.72 -9.22
C LYS A 157 -7.50 8.80 -10.22
N LEU A 158 -6.26 9.27 -10.18
CA LEU A 158 -5.77 10.27 -11.12
C LEU A 158 -4.25 10.20 -11.22
N ASN A 159 -3.69 10.85 -12.22
CA ASN A 159 -2.25 11.06 -12.32
C ASN A 159 -1.93 12.52 -11.98
N PHE A 160 -0.95 12.72 -11.11
CA PHE A 160 -0.47 14.06 -10.75
C PHE A 160 1.05 14.03 -10.59
N ALA A 161 1.74 14.97 -11.25
CA ALA A 161 3.21 15.08 -11.20
C ALA A 161 3.95 13.76 -11.50
N GLY A 162 3.41 12.94 -12.39
CA GLY A 162 3.99 11.65 -12.77
C GLY A 162 3.76 10.51 -11.77
N ALA A 163 2.95 10.72 -10.73
CA ALA A 163 2.51 9.67 -9.81
C ALA A 163 1.04 9.30 -10.03
N ASP A 164 0.76 8.01 -10.03
CA ASP A 164 -0.61 7.51 -9.94
C ASP A 164 -1.09 7.65 -8.50
N LEU A 165 -2.12 8.46 -8.30
CA LEU A 165 -2.71 8.72 -7.00
C LEU A 165 -4.02 7.93 -6.85
N ARG A 166 -4.24 7.43 -5.64
CA ARG A 166 -5.51 6.91 -5.16
C ARG A 166 -5.95 7.74 -3.97
N LEU A 167 -6.99 8.54 -4.13
CA LEU A 167 -7.55 9.40 -3.09
C LEU A 167 -8.77 8.72 -2.49
N VAL A 168 -8.70 8.26 -1.25
CA VAL A 168 -9.86 7.72 -0.52
C VAL A 168 -10.45 8.84 0.34
N LEU A 169 -11.73 9.11 0.16
CA LEU A 169 -12.41 10.25 0.77
C LEU A 169 -13.13 9.79 2.04
N PHE A 170 -12.79 10.39 3.17
CA PHE A 170 -13.39 10.16 4.48
C PHE A 170 -14.11 11.41 4.97
N ASP A 171 -15.12 11.20 5.80
CA ASP A 171 -15.75 12.28 6.54
C ASP A 171 -14.78 12.81 7.63
N LEU A 172 -14.94 14.07 8.03
CA LEU A 172 -14.01 14.74 8.97
C LEU A 172 -13.86 14.03 10.32
N ASP A 173 -14.93 13.41 10.81
CA ASP A 173 -15.00 12.70 12.08
C ASP A 173 -14.36 11.29 12.05
N GLU A 174 -13.96 10.82 10.86
CA GLU A 174 -13.31 9.52 10.67
C GLU A 174 -11.77 9.57 10.71
N ASP A 175 -11.15 10.74 10.98
CA ASP A 175 -9.68 10.81 11.20
C ASP A 175 -9.25 9.96 12.41
N ARG A 176 -10.11 9.86 13.43
CA ARG A 176 -9.88 9.07 14.65
C ARG A 176 -10.06 7.56 14.47
N ARG A 177 -10.71 7.12 13.39
CA ARG A 177 -10.98 5.70 13.12
C ARG A 177 -10.19 5.26 11.90
N SER A 178 -9.05 4.62 12.16
CA SER A 178 -8.29 3.99 11.09
C SER A 178 -8.92 2.66 10.68
N PRO A 179 -9.07 2.39 9.37
CA PRO A 179 -9.31 1.05 8.85
C PRO A 179 -8.27 0.06 9.37
N ALA A 180 -8.62 -1.23 9.34
CA ALA A 180 -7.68 -2.31 9.56
C ALA A 180 -6.68 -2.38 8.39
N SER A 181 -5.40 -2.49 8.74
CA SER A 181 -4.32 -2.77 7.82
C SER A 181 -4.54 -4.13 7.15
N PRO A 182 -4.36 -4.23 5.82
CA PRO A 182 -4.45 -5.50 5.13
C PRO A 182 -3.32 -6.46 5.55
N VAL A 183 -2.27 -6.00 6.23
CA VAL A 183 -1.11 -6.81 6.63
C VAL A 183 -1.36 -7.58 7.92
N ASP A 184 -1.74 -6.87 8.99
CA ASP A 184 -1.77 -7.39 10.36
C ASP A 184 -3.12 -7.17 11.06
N GLY A 185 -4.09 -6.56 10.38
CA GLY A 185 -5.40 -6.23 10.94
C GLY A 185 -5.38 -5.10 11.97
N ARG A 186 -4.21 -4.53 12.29
CA ARG A 186 -4.07 -3.40 13.23
C ARG A 186 -4.52 -2.10 12.57
N PRO A 187 -4.75 -1.02 13.34
CA PRO A 187 -5.06 0.29 12.77
C PRO A 187 -4.04 0.70 11.69
N LEU A 188 -4.53 0.95 10.48
CA LEU A 188 -3.73 1.33 9.32
C LEU A 188 -2.92 2.59 9.66
N ARG A 189 -1.62 2.51 9.40
CA ARG A 189 -0.70 3.64 9.59
C ARG A 189 -1.03 4.75 8.60
N ARG A 190 -1.17 5.96 9.13
CA ARG A 190 -1.37 7.21 8.40
C ARG A 190 -0.21 8.13 8.74
N ALA A 191 0.40 8.74 7.74
CA ALA A 191 1.46 9.72 7.92
C ALA A 191 1.03 11.10 7.43
N THR A 192 1.36 12.13 8.21
CA THR A 192 1.21 13.53 7.81
C THR A 192 2.33 13.94 6.86
N LEU A 193 2.16 15.07 6.17
CA LEU A 193 3.21 15.63 5.32
C LEU A 193 4.51 15.85 6.10
N ALA A 194 4.41 16.36 7.34
CA ALA A 194 5.58 16.56 8.19
C ALA A 194 6.29 15.24 8.56
N GLN A 195 5.55 14.15 8.78
CA GLN A 195 6.14 12.84 9.01
C GLN A 195 6.80 12.28 7.75
N LEU A 196 6.17 12.45 6.59
CA LEU A 196 6.74 12.04 5.30
C LEU A 196 8.04 12.82 4.98
N GLN A 197 8.06 14.12 5.23
CA GLN A 197 9.25 14.96 5.05
C GLN A 197 10.41 14.52 5.95
N LYS A 198 10.13 14.11 7.20
CA LYS A 198 11.15 13.51 8.07
C LYS A 198 11.73 12.22 7.47
N LEU A 199 10.87 11.33 6.97
CA LEU A 199 11.32 10.10 6.32
C LEU A 199 12.19 10.36 5.09
N LEU A 200 11.88 11.40 4.31
CA LEU A 200 12.69 11.81 3.15
C LEU A 200 14.09 12.28 3.58
N VAL A 201 14.19 13.05 4.67
CA VAL A 201 15.48 13.53 5.21
C VAL A 201 16.30 12.37 5.80
N GLU A 202 15.66 11.46 6.54
CA GLU A 202 16.32 10.29 7.13
C GLU A 202 16.82 9.28 6.08
N SER A 203 16.15 9.23 4.91
CA SER A 203 16.54 8.35 3.80
C SER A 203 17.71 8.85 2.96
N VAL A 204 18.30 10.01 3.28
CA VAL A 204 19.51 10.49 2.59
C VAL A 204 20.69 9.62 3.06
N PRO A 205 21.32 8.82 2.18
CA PRO A 205 22.54 8.12 2.54
C PRO A 205 23.60 9.20 2.81
N ASN A 206 24.31 9.07 3.93
CA ASN A 206 25.43 9.94 4.27
C ASN A 206 26.41 9.93 3.07
N PRO A 207 26.71 11.07 2.43
CA PRO A 207 27.72 11.09 1.39
C PRO A 207 29.05 10.72 2.04
N VAL A 208 29.64 9.62 1.58
CA VAL A 208 31.00 9.22 1.94
C VAL A 208 32.00 10.19 1.32
#